data_AF-A0AAE3KAV3-F1
#
_entry.id   AF-A0AAE3KAV3-F1
#
_cell.length_a   1.000
_cell.length_b   1.000
_cell.length_c   1.000
_cell.angle_alpha   90.00
_cell.angle_beta   90.00
_cell.angle_gamma   90.00
#
_symmetry.space_group_name_H-M   'P 1'
#
loop_
_entity.id
_entity.type
_entity.pdbx_description
1 polymer ?
#
loop_
_entity_poly.entity_id
_entity_poly.type
_entity_poly.pdbx_seq_one_letter_code
_entity_poly.pdbx_strand_id
1 'polypeptide(L)'
;MERVIALADRIVKTSGSLASGRMLGVSTATFIVFLTIILPEEASRNVAYFGENPTPDGSFIYSASDLYNMASAYGEDGRRYYIRSRFTFDIVWPLAYGWFLWAGISYFGQATENLRFRYTLLLPVLAVLLDFMENSSASIVMFLYPDRAPVLSHLVPIFTFAKWTVIGLSFVAFGVLMLVWLWKRFPLPRE
;
A
#
# COMPACT_ATOMS: atom_id res chain seq x y z
N MET A 1 -18.14 -4.74 -16.75
CA MET A 1 -16.83 -5.29 -17.15
C MET A 1 -16.13 -4.39 -18.17
N GLU A 2 -16.76 -4.05 -19.29
CA GLU A 2 -16.19 -3.17 -20.33
C GLU A 2 -15.73 -1.78 -19.85
N ARG A 3 -16.47 -1.14 -18.93
CA ARG A 3 -16.07 0.17 -18.39
C ARG A 3 -14.81 0.12 -17.53
N VAL A 4 -14.58 -0.99 -16.83
CA VAL A 4 -13.37 -1.21 -16.01
C VAL A 4 -12.17 -1.44 -16.92
N ILE A 5 -12.37 -2.24 -17.98
CA ILE A 5 -11.34 -2.47 -19.01
C ILE A 5 -11.02 -1.17 -19.74
N ALA A 6 -12.02 -0.38 -20.13
CA ALA A 6 -11.82 0.91 -20.78
C ALA A 6 -11.12 1.92 -19.86
N LEU A 7 -11.41 1.93 -18.55
CA LEU A 7 -10.71 2.76 -17.57
C LEU A 7 -9.26 2.31 -17.40
N ALA A 8 -9.01 1.01 -17.28
CA ALA A 8 -7.67 0.44 -17.23
C ALA A 8 -6.88 0.78 -18.49
N ASP A 9 -7.46 0.59 -19.67
CA ASP A 9 -6.86 0.96 -20.96
C ASP A 9 -6.59 2.46 -21.06
N ARG A 10 -7.45 3.30 -20.47
CA ARG A 10 -7.22 4.76 -20.41
C ARG A 10 -6.06 5.10 -19.49
N ILE A 11 -5.97 4.52 -18.29
CA ILE A 11 -4.83 4.68 -17.37
C ILE A 11 -3.53 4.22 -18.06
N VAL A 12 -3.59 3.12 -18.81
CA VAL A 12 -2.51 2.48 -19.57
C VAL A 12 -2.10 3.25 -20.84
N LYS A 13 -3.03 3.96 -21.49
CA LYS A 13 -2.77 4.77 -22.71
C LYS A 13 -2.36 6.20 -22.39
N THR A 14 -2.92 6.81 -21.34
CA THR A 14 -2.61 8.19 -20.92
C THR A 14 -1.19 8.30 -20.33
N SER A 15 -0.63 7.17 -19.87
CA SER A 15 0.79 7.00 -19.52
C SER A 15 1.73 6.97 -20.75
N GLY A 16 1.30 7.55 -21.89
CA GLY A 16 2.06 7.66 -23.14
C GLY A 16 3.37 8.45 -23.02
N SER A 17 3.58 9.22 -21.95
CA SER A 17 4.93 9.50 -21.44
C SER A 17 5.17 8.60 -20.23
N LEU A 18 5.77 7.43 -20.46
CA LEU A 18 6.14 6.51 -19.38
C LEU A 18 7.02 7.28 -18.38
N ALA A 19 6.91 6.92 -17.10
CA ALA A 19 7.57 7.59 -15.98
C ALA A 19 8.99 8.07 -16.33
N SER A 20 9.30 9.34 -16.08
CA SER A 20 10.68 9.82 -16.27
C SER A 20 11.57 9.37 -15.10
N GLY A 21 12.88 9.29 -15.34
CA GLY A 21 13.84 9.01 -14.27
C GLY A 21 13.78 10.04 -13.13
N ARG A 22 13.42 11.31 -13.43
CA ARG A 22 13.19 12.34 -12.41
C ARG A 22 12.01 11.98 -11.51
N MET A 23 10.89 11.55 -12.09
CA MET A 23 9.72 11.14 -11.31
C MET A 23 10.02 9.94 -10.42
N LEU A 24 10.73 8.94 -10.95
CA LEU A 24 11.21 7.80 -10.15
C LEU A 24 12.13 8.28 -9.01
N GLY A 25 13.04 9.21 -9.27
CA GLY A 25 13.93 9.76 -8.24
C GLY A 25 13.17 10.44 -7.12
N VAL A 26 12.20 11.32 -7.45
CA VAL A 26 11.40 12.05 -6.45
C VAL A 26 10.49 11.11 -5.66
N SER A 27 9.83 10.15 -6.32
CA SER A 27 8.97 9.19 -5.62
C SER A 27 9.78 8.25 -4.72
N THR A 28 10.99 7.85 -5.15
CA THR A 28 11.93 7.08 -4.32
C THR A 28 12.38 7.88 -3.10
N ALA A 29 12.76 9.14 -3.27
CA ALA A 29 13.15 10.00 -2.16
C ALA A 29 12.00 10.18 -1.15
N THR A 30 10.77 10.38 -1.65
CA THR A 30 9.57 10.47 -0.82
C THR A 30 9.35 9.18 -0.03
N PHE A 31 9.43 8.02 -0.70
CA PHE A 31 9.29 6.71 -0.07
C PHE A 31 10.36 6.47 1.01
N ILE A 32 11.62 6.86 0.75
CA ILE A 32 12.72 6.76 1.72
C ILE A 32 12.47 7.65 2.95
N VAL A 33 11.99 8.88 2.76
CA VAL A 33 11.64 9.77 3.89
C VAL A 33 10.58 9.12 4.78
N PHE A 34 9.55 8.48 4.19
CA PHE A 34 8.57 7.75 4.97
C PHE A 34 9.20 6.59 5.75
N LEU A 35 10.02 5.75 5.09
CA LEU A 35 10.65 4.59 5.73
C LEU A 35 11.61 4.96 6.87
N THR A 36 12.34 6.08 6.73
CA THR A 36 13.45 6.41 7.62
C THR A 36 13.10 7.42 8.70
N ILE A 37 12.05 8.22 8.49
CA ILE A 37 11.68 9.31 9.41
C ILE A 37 10.26 9.09 9.93
N ILE A 38 9.27 9.05 9.03
CA ILE A 38 7.86 9.11 9.42
C ILE A 38 7.41 7.80 10.09
N LEU A 39 7.66 6.65 9.47
CA LEU A 39 7.21 5.36 10.01
C LEU A 39 7.88 4.99 11.34
N PRO A 40 9.19 5.21 11.55
CA PRO A 40 9.81 5.00 12.86
C PRO A 40 9.24 5.91 13.96
N GLU A 41 8.92 7.15 13.63
CA GLU A 41 8.29 8.08 14.56
C GLU A 41 6.86 7.63 14.92
N GLU A 42 6.08 7.20 13.93
CA GLU A 42 4.75 6.63 14.15
C GLU A 42 4.78 5.32 14.92
N ALA A 43 5.76 4.45 14.67
CA ALA A 43 5.96 3.24 15.46
C ALA A 43 6.24 3.57 16.94
N SER A 44 7.02 4.62 17.20
CA SER A 44 7.29 5.09 18.56
C SER A 44 6.03 5.63 19.24
N ARG A 45 5.20 6.40 18.52
CA ARG A 45 3.89 6.84 19.02
C ARG A 45 2.93 5.68 19.25
N ASN A 46 2.92 4.68 18.38
CA ASN A 46 2.10 3.49 18.52
C ASN A 46 2.41 2.74 19.82
N VAL A 47 3.69 2.61 20.21
CA VAL A 47 4.05 2.02 21.51
C VAL A 47 3.46 2.81 22.68
N ALA A 48 3.43 4.15 22.60
CA ALA A 48 2.87 4.98 23.66
C ALA A 48 1.34 4.82 23.83
N TYR A 49 0.60 4.61 22.74
CA TYR A 49 -0.87 4.50 22.75
C TYR A 49 -1.41 3.07 22.77
N PHE A 50 -0.67 2.12 22.20
CA PHE A 50 -1.09 0.73 22.02
C PHE A 50 -0.27 -0.24 22.88
N GLY A 51 0.87 0.19 23.46
CA GLY A 51 1.81 -0.71 24.11
C GLY A 51 2.40 -1.71 23.11
N GLU A 52 2.50 -2.97 23.51
CA GLU A 52 2.96 -4.07 22.65
C GLU A 52 1.82 -4.71 21.83
N ASN A 53 0.61 -4.13 21.88
CA ASN A 53 -0.52 -4.70 21.16
C ASN A 53 -0.35 -4.53 19.64
N PRO A 54 -0.72 -5.55 18.84
CA PRO A 54 -0.63 -5.48 17.39
C PRO A 54 -1.59 -4.43 16.82
N THR A 55 -1.29 -3.93 15.62
CA THR A 55 -2.20 -3.11 14.82
C THR A 55 -2.79 -3.89 13.65
N PRO A 56 -4.03 -3.56 13.21
CA PRO A 56 -4.65 -4.19 12.04
C PRO A 56 -3.75 -4.17 10.80
N ASP A 57 -3.19 -3.00 10.45
CA ASP A 57 -2.27 -2.84 9.32
C ASP A 57 -0.89 -3.43 9.55
N GLY A 58 -0.41 -3.55 10.79
CA GLY A 58 0.85 -4.22 11.15
C GLY A 58 0.74 -5.74 11.15
N SER A 59 -0.47 -6.27 10.99
CA SER A 59 -0.75 -7.70 10.96
C SER A 59 -0.93 -8.20 9.52
N PHE A 60 -0.67 -9.47 9.27
CA PHE A 60 -0.91 -10.09 7.96
C PHE A 60 -2.20 -10.91 7.90
N ILE A 61 -2.45 -11.75 8.91
CA ILE A 61 -3.64 -12.58 9.05
C ILE A 61 -4.14 -12.46 10.49
N TYR A 62 -5.42 -12.16 10.66
CA TYR A 62 -6.10 -12.08 11.95
C TYR A 62 -7.61 -12.19 11.75
N SER A 63 -8.36 -12.35 12.84
CA SER A 63 -9.81 -12.52 12.84
C SER A 63 -10.55 -11.25 13.29
N ALA A 64 -11.87 -11.23 13.07
CA ALA A 64 -12.73 -10.20 13.64
C ALA A 64 -12.63 -10.14 15.18
N SER A 65 -12.51 -11.29 15.85
CA SER A 65 -12.29 -11.34 17.30
C SER A 65 -10.98 -10.67 17.70
N ASP A 66 -9.90 -10.89 16.95
CA ASP A 66 -8.60 -10.25 17.22
C ASP A 66 -8.70 -8.73 17.09
N LEU A 67 -9.43 -8.24 16.08
CA LEU A 67 -9.68 -6.80 15.90
C LEU A 67 -10.41 -6.19 17.11
N TYR A 68 -11.40 -6.89 17.68
CA TYR A 68 -12.07 -6.42 18.89
C TYR A 68 -11.19 -6.54 20.14
N ASN A 69 -10.31 -7.54 20.21
CA ASN A 69 -9.31 -7.65 21.27
C ASN A 69 -8.31 -6.48 21.21
N MET A 70 -7.86 -6.09 20.01
CA MET A 70 -7.06 -4.88 19.79
C MET A 70 -7.82 -3.64 20.26
N ALA A 71 -9.07 -3.45 19.82
CA ALA A 71 -9.91 -2.31 20.20
C ALA A 71 -10.10 -2.21 21.72
N SER A 72 -10.27 -3.35 22.38
CA SER A 72 -10.33 -3.45 23.84
C SER A 72 -9.01 -3.05 24.48
N ALA A 73 -7.90 -3.61 24.03
CA ALA A 73 -6.57 -3.40 24.59
C ALA A 73 -6.06 -1.95 24.43
N TYR A 74 -6.46 -1.27 23.35
CA TYR A 74 -6.10 0.13 23.11
C TYR A 74 -6.76 1.11 24.10
N GLY A 75 -7.88 0.72 24.71
CA GLY A 75 -8.68 1.64 25.49
C GLY A 75 -9.23 2.81 24.65
N GLU A 76 -9.91 3.75 25.29
CA GLU A 76 -10.58 4.85 24.59
C GLU A 76 -9.58 5.81 23.91
N ASP A 77 -8.50 6.16 24.61
CA ASP A 77 -7.45 7.05 24.09
C ASP A 77 -6.70 6.43 22.92
N GLY A 78 -6.32 5.15 23.01
CA GLY A 78 -5.67 4.44 21.91
C GLY A 78 -6.58 4.35 20.69
N ARG A 79 -7.87 4.01 20.86
CA ARG A 79 -8.81 3.99 19.72
C ARG A 79 -8.98 5.37 19.06
N ARG A 80 -9.05 6.45 19.84
CA ARG A 80 -9.08 7.82 19.29
C ARG A 80 -7.82 8.15 18.51
N TYR A 81 -6.66 7.82 19.05
CA TYR A 81 -5.38 8.01 18.38
C TYR A 81 -5.31 7.19 17.09
N TYR A 82 -5.74 5.92 17.12
CA TYR A 82 -5.83 5.06 15.94
C TYR A 82 -6.64 5.69 14.81
N ILE A 83 -7.87 6.16 15.12
CA ILE A 83 -8.72 6.78 14.10
C ILE A 83 -8.03 8.03 13.55
N ARG A 84 -7.47 8.88 14.40
CA ARG A 84 -6.77 10.09 13.96
C ARG A 84 -5.57 9.76 13.07
N SER A 85 -4.79 8.74 13.40
CA SER A 85 -3.59 8.38 12.63
C SER A 85 -3.96 7.90 11.22
N ARG A 86 -5.05 7.11 11.08
CA ARG A 86 -5.60 6.67 9.78
C ARG A 86 -6.02 7.79 8.84
N PHE A 87 -6.46 8.91 9.40
CA PHE A 87 -6.92 10.07 8.63
C PHE A 87 -5.93 11.26 8.65
N THR A 88 -4.66 11.00 8.98
CA THR A 88 -3.60 12.03 8.94
C THR A 88 -2.41 11.55 8.12
N PHE A 89 -1.36 11.03 8.76
CA PHE A 89 -0.16 10.58 8.03
C PHE A 89 -0.49 9.39 7.12
N ASP A 90 -1.42 8.53 7.54
CA ASP A 90 -1.72 7.27 6.87
C ASP A 90 -2.71 7.42 5.69
N ILE A 91 -3.11 8.65 5.37
CA ILE A 91 -3.64 9.00 4.05
C ILE A 91 -2.49 9.14 3.04
N VAL A 92 -1.38 9.72 3.50
CA VAL A 92 -0.23 10.04 2.64
C VAL A 92 0.66 8.83 2.44
N TRP A 93 0.79 7.96 3.44
CA TRP A 93 1.62 6.76 3.34
C TRP A 93 1.23 5.85 2.15
N PRO A 94 -0.06 5.49 1.95
CA PRO A 94 -0.47 4.71 0.79
C PRO A 94 -0.15 5.38 -0.53
N LEU A 95 -0.38 6.68 -0.63
CA LEU A 95 -0.06 7.45 -1.82
C LEU A 95 1.45 7.48 -2.09
N ALA A 96 2.28 7.56 -1.06
CA ALA A 96 3.73 7.58 -1.18
C ALA A 96 4.27 6.24 -1.71
N TYR A 97 3.92 5.11 -1.09
CA TYR A 97 4.37 3.81 -1.60
C TYR A 97 3.74 3.50 -2.97
N GLY A 98 2.48 3.87 -3.18
CA GLY A 98 1.76 3.62 -4.42
C GLY A 98 2.39 4.37 -5.59
N TRP A 99 2.75 5.64 -5.38
CA TRP A 99 3.45 6.45 -6.36
C TRP A 99 4.85 5.95 -6.66
N PHE A 100 5.61 5.55 -5.63
CA PHE A 100 6.93 4.93 -5.82
C PHE A 100 6.85 3.66 -6.67
N LEU A 101 5.98 2.72 -6.29
CA LEU A 101 5.79 1.46 -7.02
C LEU A 101 5.30 1.69 -8.45
N TRP A 102 4.32 2.57 -8.64
CA TRP A 102 3.79 2.90 -9.96
C TRP A 102 4.86 3.54 -10.85
N ALA A 103 5.61 4.51 -10.33
CA ALA A 103 6.68 5.18 -11.07
C ALA A 103 7.80 4.20 -11.45
N GLY A 104 8.19 3.31 -10.53
CA GLY A 104 9.22 2.31 -10.77
C GLY A 104 8.80 1.26 -11.79
N ILE A 105 7.62 0.65 -11.62
CA ILE A 105 7.05 -0.30 -12.59
C ILE A 105 6.92 0.36 -13.96
N SER A 106 6.46 1.62 -14.02
CA SER A 106 6.33 2.35 -15.27
C SER A 106 7.69 2.66 -15.91
N TYR A 107 8.70 3.03 -15.12
CA TYR A 107 10.04 3.39 -15.61
C TYR A 107 10.82 2.17 -16.10
N PHE A 108 10.88 1.10 -15.30
CA PHE A 108 11.63 -0.10 -15.66
C PHE A 108 10.90 -0.92 -16.74
N GLY A 109 9.57 -0.93 -16.71
CA GLY A 109 8.76 -1.60 -17.72
C GLY A 109 8.96 -1.07 -19.14
N GLN A 110 9.51 0.14 -19.33
CA GLN A 110 9.85 0.63 -20.67
C GLN A 110 10.91 -0.21 -21.38
N ALA A 111 11.72 -0.97 -20.64
CA ALA A 111 12.69 -1.88 -21.22
C ALA A 111 12.05 -3.12 -21.86
N THR A 112 10.79 -3.45 -21.54
CA THR A 112 10.11 -4.58 -22.18
C THR A 112 9.42 -4.17 -23.48
N GLU A 113 9.50 -5.04 -24.48
CA GLU A 113 8.75 -4.91 -25.74
C GLU A 113 7.28 -5.35 -25.56
N ASN A 114 6.96 -6.07 -24.48
CA ASN A 114 5.63 -6.58 -24.20
C ASN A 114 4.77 -5.55 -23.46
N LEU A 115 3.90 -4.85 -24.20
CA LEU A 115 2.98 -3.85 -23.66
C LEU A 115 2.02 -4.35 -22.56
N ARG A 116 1.87 -5.68 -22.38
CA ARG A 116 1.07 -6.26 -21.29
C ARG A 116 1.61 -5.91 -19.90
N PHE A 117 2.88 -5.51 -19.77
CA PHE A 117 3.41 -5.04 -18.47
C PHE A 117 2.59 -3.88 -17.92
N ARG A 118 1.95 -3.06 -18.76
CA ARG A 118 1.18 -1.91 -18.30
C ARG A 118 -0.01 -2.29 -17.43
N TYR A 119 -0.52 -3.52 -17.51
CA TYR A 119 -1.55 -4.01 -16.58
C TYR A 119 -1.02 -4.15 -15.15
N THR A 120 0.29 -4.33 -14.93
CA THR A 120 0.86 -4.38 -13.58
C THR A 120 0.84 -3.02 -12.87
N LEU A 121 0.64 -1.92 -13.62
CA LEU A 121 0.42 -0.58 -13.05
C LEU A 121 -0.89 -0.47 -12.27
N LEU A 122 -1.82 -1.42 -12.45
CA LEU A 122 -3.04 -1.49 -11.65
C LEU A 122 -2.78 -2.02 -10.23
N LEU A 123 -1.68 -2.76 -10.01
CA LEU A 123 -1.38 -3.33 -8.69
C LEU A 123 -1.15 -2.24 -7.63
N PRO A 124 -0.27 -1.23 -7.83
CA PRO A 124 -0.09 -0.17 -6.83
C PRO A 124 -1.36 0.64 -6.59
N VAL A 125 -2.18 0.86 -7.63
CA VAL A 125 -3.47 1.57 -7.49
C VAL A 125 -4.44 0.76 -6.63
N LEU A 126 -4.54 -0.54 -6.89
CA LEU A 126 -5.39 -1.43 -6.09
C LEU A 126 -4.91 -1.54 -4.63
N ALA A 127 -3.60 -1.59 -4.40
CA ALA A 127 -3.02 -1.58 -3.05
C ALA A 127 -3.47 -0.35 -2.25
N VAL A 128 -3.35 0.86 -2.84
CA VAL A 128 -3.77 2.11 -2.20
C VAL A 128 -5.28 2.11 -1.88
N LEU A 129 -6.10 1.63 -2.81
CA LEU A 129 -7.54 1.54 -2.59
C LEU A 129 -7.87 0.59 -1.43
N LEU A 130 -7.24 -0.58 -1.39
CA LEU A 130 -7.42 -1.55 -0.31
C LEU A 130 -6.94 -1.00 1.04
N ASP A 131 -5.87 -0.20 1.05
CA ASP A 131 -5.40 0.53 2.24
C ASP A 131 -6.48 1.46 2.79
N PHE A 132 -7.04 2.32 1.95
CA PHE A 132 -8.09 3.24 2.38
C PHE A 132 -9.37 2.52 2.82
N MET A 133 -9.72 1.40 2.18
CA MET A 133 -10.85 0.57 2.59
C MET A 133 -10.61 -0.07 3.95
N GLU A 134 -9.40 -0.60 4.20
CA GLU A 134 -9.00 -1.15 5.48
C GLU A 134 -9.01 -0.08 6.57
N ASN A 135 -8.31 1.03 6.36
CA ASN A 135 -8.21 2.16 7.30
C ASN A 135 -9.57 2.72 7.69
N SER A 136 -10.46 2.92 6.71
CA SER A 136 -11.82 3.43 6.96
C SER A 136 -12.65 2.43 7.75
N SER A 137 -12.63 1.16 7.34
CA SER A 137 -13.43 0.11 7.97
C SER A 137 -12.95 -0.18 9.40
N ALA A 138 -11.64 -0.24 9.62
CA ALA A 138 -11.03 -0.43 10.93
C ALA A 138 -11.36 0.75 11.85
N SER A 139 -11.26 1.98 11.35
CA SER A 139 -11.61 3.18 12.11
C SER A 139 -13.08 3.18 12.56
N ILE A 140 -14.01 2.72 11.72
CA ILE A 140 -15.42 2.59 12.10
C ILE A 140 -15.60 1.53 13.21
N VAL A 141 -14.91 0.38 13.12
CA VAL A 141 -14.94 -0.63 14.18
C VAL A 141 -14.39 -0.06 15.50
N MET A 142 -13.29 0.70 15.45
CA MET A 142 -12.69 1.34 16.63
C MET A 142 -13.61 2.42 17.22
N PHE A 143 -14.33 3.15 16.38
CA PHE A 143 -15.26 4.20 16.82
C PHE A 143 -16.49 3.61 17.52
N LEU A 144 -17.05 2.51 17.00
CA LEU A 144 -18.26 1.89 17.54
C LEU A 144 -18.00 1.07 18.81
N TYR A 145 -16.77 0.59 19.02
CA TYR A 145 -16.45 -0.22 20.20
C TYR A 145 -16.86 0.49 21.52
N PRO A 146 -17.60 -0.18 22.44
CA PRO A 146 -17.78 -1.64 22.55
C PRO A 146 -18.92 -2.25 21.71
N ASP A 147 -19.70 -1.42 21.01
CA ASP A 147 -20.73 -1.94 20.10
C ASP A 147 -20.09 -2.67 18.92
N ARG A 148 -20.84 -3.62 18.34
CA ARG A 148 -20.37 -4.47 17.25
C ARG A 148 -20.71 -3.87 15.90
N ALA A 149 -19.76 -3.97 14.97
CA ALA A 149 -19.93 -3.70 13.55
C ALA A 149 -19.74 -5.00 12.76
N PRO A 150 -20.71 -5.93 12.78
CA PRO A 150 -20.49 -7.33 12.38
C PRO A 150 -19.95 -7.48 10.97
N VAL A 151 -20.48 -6.72 9.99
CA VAL A 151 -19.99 -6.76 8.61
C VAL A 151 -18.57 -6.22 8.49
N LEU A 152 -18.32 -5.01 9.00
CA LEU A 152 -17.01 -4.35 8.86
C LEU A 152 -15.90 -5.11 9.59
N SER A 153 -16.18 -5.68 10.77
CA SER A 153 -15.17 -6.44 11.51
C SER A 153 -14.67 -7.69 10.78
N HIS A 154 -15.47 -8.25 9.86
CA HIS A 154 -15.03 -9.34 8.99
C HIS A 154 -14.36 -8.87 7.70
N LEU A 155 -14.70 -7.67 7.20
CA LEU A 155 -14.08 -7.11 6.01
C LEU A 155 -12.67 -6.56 6.27
N VAL A 156 -12.42 -6.00 7.45
CA VAL A 156 -11.13 -5.40 7.82
C VAL A 156 -9.96 -6.38 7.64
N PRO A 157 -9.98 -7.61 8.19
CA PRO A 157 -8.90 -8.57 7.94
C PRO A 157 -8.76 -9.00 6.48
N ILE A 158 -9.87 -9.06 5.73
CA ILE A 158 -9.85 -9.39 4.30
C ILE A 158 -9.14 -8.27 3.52
N PHE A 159 -9.44 -7.00 3.83
CA PHE A 159 -8.76 -5.86 3.22
C PHE A 159 -7.28 -5.82 3.60
N THR A 160 -6.93 -6.09 4.87
CA THR A 160 -5.52 -6.18 5.29
C THR A 160 -4.77 -7.24 4.49
N PHE A 161 -5.30 -8.46 4.42
CA PHE A 161 -4.66 -9.56 3.69
C PHE A 161 -4.52 -9.25 2.19
N ALA A 162 -5.60 -8.78 1.57
CA ALA A 162 -5.61 -8.42 0.16
C ALA A 162 -4.61 -7.29 -0.13
N LYS A 163 -4.61 -6.25 0.70
CA LYS A 163 -3.67 -5.12 0.62
C LYS A 163 -2.24 -5.60 0.63
N TRP A 164 -1.82 -6.33 1.67
CA TRP A 164 -0.44 -6.81 1.79
C TRP A 164 -0.04 -7.73 0.66
N THR A 165 -0.96 -8.57 0.18
CA THR A 165 -0.73 -9.42 -0.99
C THR A 165 -0.48 -8.58 -2.25
N VAL A 166 -1.32 -7.57 -2.51
CA VAL A 166 -1.20 -6.71 -3.70
C VAL A 166 0.05 -5.80 -3.62
N ILE A 167 0.40 -5.31 -2.43
CA ILE A 167 1.66 -4.59 -2.20
C ILE A 167 2.85 -5.52 -2.52
N GLY A 168 2.87 -6.74 -2.00
CA GLY A 168 3.91 -7.73 -2.27
C GLY A 168 4.06 -8.03 -3.76
N LEU A 169 2.94 -8.26 -4.46
CA LEU A 169 2.93 -8.48 -5.92
C LEU A 169 3.44 -7.25 -6.69
N SER A 170 3.17 -6.04 -6.21
CA SER A 170 3.69 -4.81 -6.81
C SER A 170 5.21 -4.72 -6.67
N PHE A 171 5.77 -5.07 -5.50
CA PHE A 171 7.22 -5.13 -5.31
C PHE A 171 7.88 -6.22 -6.17
N VAL A 172 7.25 -7.39 -6.32
CA VAL A 172 7.73 -8.43 -7.23
C VAL A 172 7.76 -7.91 -8.67
N ALA A 173 6.68 -7.27 -9.14
CA ALA A 173 6.63 -6.68 -10.48
C ALA A 173 7.70 -5.60 -10.67
N PHE A 174 7.87 -4.70 -9.69
CA PHE A 174 8.95 -3.70 -9.68
C PHE A 174 10.32 -4.36 -9.84
N GLY A 175 10.63 -5.36 -9.01
CA GLY A 175 11.94 -6.03 -9.00
C GLY A 175 12.23 -6.77 -10.29
N VAL A 176 11.27 -7.54 -10.80
CA VAL A 176 11.41 -8.26 -12.08
C VAL A 176 11.68 -7.28 -13.23
N LEU A 177 10.90 -6.19 -13.34
CA LEU A 177 11.08 -5.22 -14.41
C LEU A 177 12.41 -4.46 -14.26
N MET A 178 12.83 -4.14 -13.03
CA MET A 178 14.13 -3.54 -12.76
C MET A 178 15.28 -4.44 -13.22
N LEU A 179 15.21 -5.75 -12.94
CA LEU A 179 16.22 -6.72 -13.39
C LEU A 179 16.26 -6.84 -14.91
N VAL A 180 15.11 -6.87 -15.59
CA VAL A 180 15.02 -6.86 -17.06
C VAL A 180 15.65 -5.58 -17.63
N TRP A 181 15.35 -4.43 -17.02
CA TRP A 181 15.94 -3.15 -17.41
C TRP A 181 17.47 -3.14 -17.25
N LEU A 182 17.99 -3.63 -16.12
CA LEU A 182 19.42 -3.75 -15.85
C LEU A 182 20.12 -4.66 -16.88
N TRP A 183 19.55 -5.84 -17.16
CA TRP A 183 20.08 -6.76 -18.16
C TRP A 183 20.20 -6.09 -19.52
N LYS A 184 19.13 -5.45 -20.00
CA LYS A 184 19.13 -4.79 -21.31
C LYS A 184 20.07 -3.60 -21.38
N ARG A 185 20.28 -2.88 -20.26
CA ARG A 185 21.15 -1.72 -20.19
C ARG A 185 22.63 -2.08 -20.08
N PHE A 186 22.95 -3.16 -19.37
CA PHE A 186 24.30 -3.64 -19.08
C PHE A 186 24.40 -5.14 -19.40
N PRO A 187 24.46 -5.52 -20.70
CA PRO A 187 24.60 -6.91 -21.07
C PRO A 187 25.92 -7.47 -20.52
N LEU A 188 25.87 -8.70 -19.99
CA LEU A 188 27.07 -9.41 -19.55
C LEU A 188 28.04 -9.58 -20.73
N PRO A 189 29.37 -9.56 -20.49
CA PRO A 189 30.35 -9.87 -21.53
C PRO A 189 30.00 -11.21 -22.19
N ARG A 190 29.96 -11.24 -23.52
CA ARG A 190 29.88 -12.52 -24.25
C ARG A 190 31.31 -13.06 -24.33
N GLU A 191 31.55 -14.20 -23.70
CA GLU A 191 32.76 -15.02 -23.91
C GLU A 191 32.81 -15.58 -25.35
#